data_AF-A0A1Q8YCQ5-F1
#
_entry.id   AF-A0A1Q8YCQ5-F1
#
_cell.length_a   1.000
_cell.length_b   1.000
_cell.length_c   1.000
_cell.angle_alpha   90.00
_cell.angle_beta   90.00
_cell.angle_gamma   90.00
#
_symmetry.space_group_name_H-M   'P 1'
#
loop_
_entity.id
_entity.type
_entity.pdbx_description
1 polymer ?
#
loop_
_entity_poly.entity_id
_entity_poly.type
_entity_poly.pdbx_seq_one_letter_code
_entity_poly.pdbx_strand_id
1 'polypeptide(L)'
;MLSVRLPDPLESLLAAYCESAGLSKSAVVQAALKKHLKKLAPGLAAASGTKRATQDPFLALLGSGNRKYSTDQIMRMTRADDWNQP
;
A
#
# COMPACT_ATOMS: atom_id res chain seq x y z
N MET A 1 14.93 -2.72 18.66
CA MET A 1 14.08 -3.85 19.07
C MET A 1 12.72 -3.31 19.49
N LEU A 2 11.62 -3.91 19.04
CA LEU A 2 10.27 -3.59 19.50
C LEU A 2 9.95 -4.45 20.72
N SER A 3 9.53 -3.84 21.82
CA SER A 3 8.97 -4.54 22.98
C SER A 3 7.45 -4.57 22.84
N VAL A 4 6.87 -5.77 22.95
CA VAL A 4 5.42 -5.99 22.94
C VAL A 4 5.05 -6.61 24.28
N ARG A 5 4.02 -6.07 24.92
CA ARG A 5 3.46 -6.64 26.15
C ARG A 5 2.33 -7.58 25.74
N LEU A 6 2.47 -8.87 26.06
CA LEU A 6 1.39 -9.84 25.92
C LEU A 6 0.89 -10.22 27.32
N PRO A 7 -0.38 -10.64 27.45
CA PRO A 7 -0.87 -11.27 28.67
C PRO A 7 -0.10 -12.56 28.98
N ASP A 8 0.22 -12.78 30.25
CA ASP A 8 0.95 -13.96 30.76
C ASP A 8 0.50 -15.32 30.17
N PRO A 9 -0.81 -15.64 30.04
CA PRO A 9 -1.22 -16.93 29.48
C PRO A 9 -0.89 -17.08 27.98
N LEU A 10 -0.82 -15.97 27.24
CA LEU A 10 -0.44 -16.01 25.83
C LEU A 10 1.07 -16.12 25.66
N GLU A 11 1.86 -15.56 26.57
CA GLU A 11 3.32 -15.69 26.54
C GLU A 11 3.78 -17.13 26.80
N SER A 12 3.14 -17.84 27.73
CA SER A 12 3.46 -19.23 28.03
C SER A 12 3.12 -20.16 26.86
N LEU A 13 1.96 -19.96 26.22
CA LEU A 13 1.59 -20.71 25.01
C LEU A 13 2.53 -20.45 23.84
N LEU A 14 2.94 -19.19 23.64
CA LEU A 14 3.89 -18.84 22.57
C LEU A 14 5.26 -19.46 22.85
N ALA A 15 5.72 -19.46 24.10
CA ALA A 15 6.97 -20.12 24.49
C ALA A 15 6.93 -21.63 24.21
N ALA A 16 5.88 -22.32 24.65
CA ALA A 16 5.70 -23.76 24.40
C ALA A 16 5.64 -24.08 22.89
N TYR A 17 4.96 -23.23 22.10
CA TYR A 17 4.92 -23.38 20.65
C TYR A 17 6.30 -23.20 20.02
N CYS A 18 7.05 -22.17 20.42
CA CYS A 18 8.42 -21.94 19.96
C CYS A 18 9.35 -23.10 20.28
N GLU A 19 9.22 -23.71 21.45
CA GLU A 19 10.00 -24.89 21.85
C GLU A 19 9.69 -26.10 20.95
N SER A 20 8.41 -26.35 20.68
CA SER A 20 8.00 -27.48 19.82
C SER A 20 8.43 -27.29 18.35
N ALA A 21 8.44 -26.05 17.87
CA ALA A 21 8.75 -25.73 16.48
C ALA A 21 10.25 -25.46 16.24
N GLY A 22 11.06 -25.30 17.29
CA GLY A 22 12.47 -24.91 17.17
C GLY A 22 12.68 -23.52 16.57
N LEU A 23 11.68 -22.63 16.64
CA LEU A 23 11.70 -21.30 16.05
C LEU A 23 11.88 -20.22 17.11
N SER A 24 12.58 -19.15 16.75
CA SER A 24 12.70 -17.98 17.63
C SER A 24 11.35 -17.27 17.78
N LYS A 25 11.10 -16.72 18.98
CA LYS A 25 9.87 -15.96 19.28
C LYS A 25 9.62 -14.85 18.25
N SER A 26 10.67 -14.15 17.84
CA SER A 26 10.59 -13.08 16.83
C SER A 26 10.18 -13.60 15.45
N ALA A 27 10.69 -14.76 15.00
CA ALA A 27 10.34 -15.34 13.72
C ALA A 27 8.85 -15.75 13.66
N VAL A 28 8.34 -16.36 14.73
CA VAL A 28 6.93 -16.76 14.84
C VAL A 28 6.01 -15.53 14.80
N VAL A 29 6.34 -14.50 15.57
CA VAL A 29 5.55 -13.25 15.58
C VAL A 29 5.58 -12.55 14.23
N GLN A 30 6.73 -12.51 13.54
CA GLN A 30 6.84 -11.92 12.20
C GLN A 30 5.98 -12.68 11.17
N ALA A 31 5.98 -14.01 11.21
CA ALA A 31 5.15 -14.82 10.31
C ALA A 31 3.65 -14.58 10.57
N ALA A 32 3.25 -14.56 11.85
CA ALA A 32 1.88 -14.28 12.25
C ALA A 32 1.44 -12.86 11.83
N LEU A 33 2.29 -11.85 12.04
CA LEU A 33 2.05 -10.47 11.64
C LEU A 33 1.88 -10.36 10.12
N LYS A 34 2.77 -10.98 9.33
CA LYS A 34 2.65 -11.01 7.87
C LYS A 34 1.32 -11.60 7.41
N LYS A 35 0.88 -12.71 8.02
CA LYS A 35 -0.41 -13.35 7.71
C LYS A 35 -1.59 -12.45 8.09
N HIS A 36 -1.52 -11.81 9.25
CA HIS A 36 -2.55 -10.88 9.73
C HIS A 36 -2.66 -9.64 8.82
N LEU A 37 -1.53 -9.04 8.44
CA LEU A 37 -1.50 -7.90 7.53
C LEU A 37 -2.01 -8.26 6.13
N LYS A 38 -1.70 -9.45 5.60
CA LYS A 38 -2.30 -9.93 4.35
C LYS A 38 -3.82 -10.08 4.45
N LYS A 39 -4.33 -10.54 5.60
CA LYS A 39 -5.78 -10.66 5.85
C LYS A 39 -6.45 -9.29 5.99
N LEU A 40 -5.75 -8.31 6.56
CA LEU A 40 -6.24 -6.92 6.71
C LEU A 40 -6.03 -6.07 5.45
N ALA A 41 -5.16 -6.47 4.53
CA ALA A 41 -4.89 -5.75 3.28
C ALA A 41 -6.14 -5.32 2.50
N PRO A 42 -7.22 -6.12 2.34
CA PRO A 42 -8.43 -5.64 1.68
C PRO A 42 -9.11 -4.46 2.41
N GLY A 43 -8.96 -4.35 3.74
CA GLY A 43 -9.47 -3.23 4.54
C GLY A 43 -8.52 -2.02 4.61
N LEU A 44 -7.20 -2.26 4.67
CA LEU A 44 -6.20 -1.18 4.64
C LEU A 44 -6.02 -0.56 3.25
N ALA A 45 -6.18 -1.33 2.17
CA ALA A 45 -6.24 -0.80 0.81
C ALA A 45 -7.50 0.07 0.59
N ALA A 46 -8.58 -0.16 1.34
CA ALA A 46 -9.75 0.72 1.35
C ALA A 46 -9.53 1.99 2.20
N ALA A 47 -8.63 1.96 3.20
CA ALA A 47 -8.20 3.13 3.97
C ALA A 47 -7.15 3.97 3.21
N SER A 48 -6.37 3.34 2.32
CA SER A 48 -5.49 4.01 1.35
C SER A 48 -6.28 4.48 0.12
N GLY A 49 -7.03 5.56 0.29
CA GLY A 49 -7.34 6.49 -0.80
C GLY A 49 -8.58 6.24 -1.67
N THR A 50 -9.18 5.05 -1.72
CA THR A 50 -10.23 4.80 -2.74
C THR A 50 -11.67 5.01 -2.25
N LYS A 51 -11.98 4.83 -0.95
CA LYS A 51 -13.33 5.15 -0.42
C LYS A 51 -13.54 6.61 -0.04
N ARG A 52 -12.46 7.40 0.07
CA ARG A 52 -12.51 8.86 0.29
C ARG A 52 -12.46 9.65 -1.01
N ALA A 53 -11.98 9.03 -2.10
CA ALA A 53 -11.97 9.64 -3.43
C ALA A 53 -13.37 9.97 -3.99
N THR A 54 -14.44 9.43 -3.39
CA THR A 54 -15.82 9.83 -3.73
C THR A 54 -16.24 11.17 -3.11
N GLN A 55 -15.50 11.71 -2.14
CA GLN A 55 -15.81 13.01 -1.52
C GLN A 55 -15.05 14.19 -2.13
N ASP A 56 -13.87 13.97 -2.71
CA ASP A 56 -13.07 15.04 -3.27
C ASP A 56 -13.22 15.09 -4.80
N PRO A 57 -14.03 16.01 -5.36
CA PRO A 57 -14.29 16.09 -6.81
C PRO A 57 -13.01 16.33 -7.63
N PHE A 58 -11.96 16.87 -7.00
CA PHE A 58 -10.65 17.08 -7.64
C PHE A 58 -9.86 15.78 -7.83
N LEU A 59 -10.04 14.78 -6.96
CA LEU A 59 -9.38 13.47 -7.13
C LEU A 59 -10.01 12.67 -8.27
N ALA A 60 -11.30 12.85 -8.54
CA ALA A 60 -11.98 12.25 -9.69
C ALA A 60 -11.47 12.80 -11.04
N LEU A 61 -10.89 14.00 -11.04
CA LEU A 61 -10.30 14.65 -12.22
C LEU A 61 -8.84 14.25 -12.43
N LEU A 62 -8.19 13.62 -11.45
CA LEU A 62 -6.80 13.17 -11.57
C LEU A 62 -6.74 12.01 -12.57
N GLY A 63 -6.27 12.29 -13.79
CA GLY A 63 -6.17 11.30 -14.87
C GLY A 63 -7.42 11.16 -15.76
N SER A 64 -8.37 12.10 -15.66
CA SER A 64 -9.49 12.25 -16.62
C SER A 64 -9.09 13.05 -17.88
N GLY A 65 -7.84 13.52 -17.96
CA GLY A 65 -7.28 14.14 -19.16
C GLY A 65 -7.36 13.20 -20.37
N ASN A 66 -7.41 13.79 -21.57
CA ASN A 66 -7.58 13.06 -22.82
C ASN A 66 -6.40 12.11 -23.08
N ARG A 67 -6.51 10.85 -22.62
CA ARG A 67 -5.48 9.80 -22.78
C ARG A 67 -5.16 9.43 -24.22
N LYS A 68 -5.88 10.01 -25.18
CA LYS A 68 -5.69 9.79 -26.62
C LYS A 68 -4.47 10.51 -27.17
N TYR A 69 -4.05 11.61 -26.53
CA TYR A 69 -2.92 12.40 -26.99
C TYR A 69 -1.84 12.43 -25.92
N SER A 70 -0.60 12.19 -26.34
CA SER A 70 0.55 12.42 -25.46
C SER A 70 0.76 13.92 -25.26
N THR A 71 1.45 14.29 -24.17
CA THR A 71 1.85 15.68 -23.91
C THR A 71 2.54 16.31 -25.11
N ASP A 72 3.41 15.55 -25.80
CA ASP A 72 4.12 16.01 -27.00
C ASP A 72 3.19 16.28 -28.18
N GLN A 73 2.17 15.43 -28.39
CA GLN A 73 1.18 15.64 -29.44
C GLN A 73 0.33 16.89 -29.17
N ILE A 74 -0.06 17.12 -27.91
CA ILE A 74 -0.79 18.33 -27.52
C ILE A 74 0.07 19.57 -27.75
N MET A 75 1.36 19.51 -27.40
CA MET A 75 2.30 20.60 -27.64
C MET A 75 2.46 20.90 -29.14
N ARG A 76 2.50 19.88 -30.00
CA ARG A 76 2.54 20.04 -31.47
C ARG A 76 1.25 20.62 -32.05
N MET A 77 0.10 20.29 -31.48
CA MET A 77 -1.19 20.83 -31.94
C MET A 77 -1.40 22.28 -31.52
N THR A 78 -0.83 22.69 -30.38
CA THR A 78 -1.05 24.02 -29.79
C THR A 78 0.06 25.02 -30.09
N ARG A 79 1.27 24.56 -30.44
CA ARG A 79 2.35 25.40 -30.95
C ARG A 79 2.49 25.07 -32.44
N ALA A 80 2.16 26.04 -33.30
CA ALA A 80 2.37 25.95 -34.74
C ALA A 80 3.80 25.46 -35.04
N ASP A 81 3.99 24.80 -36.19
CA ASP A 81 5.11 23.92 -36.64
C ASP A 81 6.57 24.42 -36.46
N ASP A 82 6.82 25.53 -35.78
CA ASP A 82 7.98 26.38 -36.03
C ASP A 82 8.67 26.92 -34.76
N TRP A 83 8.82 26.11 -33.71
CA TRP A 83 9.63 26.53 -32.55
C TRP A 83 10.79 25.62 -32.17
N ASN A 84 11.00 24.51 -32.89
CA ASN A 84 12.17 23.67 -32.68
C ASN A 84 12.50 22.80 -33.90
N GLN A 85 12.51 23.41 -35.09
CA GLN A 85 13.45 22.94 -36.11
C GLN A 85 14.83 23.48 -35.70
N PRO A 86 15.91 22.67 -35.70
CA PRO A 86 17.25 23.23 -35.60
C PRO A 86 17.53 24.21 -36.74
#